data_AF-A0A7S3TRQ2-F1
#
_entry.id   AF-A0A7S3TRQ2-F1
#
_cell.length_a   1.000
_cell.length_b   1.000
_cell.length_c   1.000
_cell.angle_alpha   90.00
_cell.angle_beta   90.00
_cell.angle_gamma   90.00
#
_symmetry.space_group_name_H-M   'P 1'
#
loop_
_entity.id
_entity.type
_entity.pdbx_description
1 polymer ?
#
loop_
_entity_poly.entity_id
_entity_poly.type
_entity_poly.pdbx_seq_one_letter_code
_entity_poly.pdbx_strand_id
1 'polypeptide(L)'
;MARLMRSDPGLVRRFPSVIHLGDYTSHELSSIARTTAACKYGLRFSDGLELRLADHIRTNHAADIPKRNASLAVCLVEAAMNRLASRLVKESVTSARSETSTILTRASTLIAADFGIEAEGDSSADARRTVLAAIEALPDELAPGREMLLGIEARLQLH
;
A
#
# COMPACT_ATOMS: atom_id res chain seq x y z
N MET A 1 -8.64 -15.76 23.75
CA MET A 1 -7.76 -15.59 24.93
C MET A 1 -8.51 -15.60 26.26
N ALA A 2 -9.50 -14.72 26.49
CA ALA A 2 -10.18 -14.60 27.79
C ALA A 2 -10.87 -15.91 28.28
N ARG A 3 -11.40 -16.73 27.37
CA ARG A 3 -11.98 -18.04 27.71
C ARG A 3 -10.93 -19.03 28.22
N LEU A 4 -9.73 -19.03 27.64
CA LEU A 4 -8.62 -19.89 28.05
C LEU A 4 -8.07 -19.47 29.41
N MET A 5 -7.95 -18.16 29.65
CA MET A 5 -7.50 -17.59 30.93
C MET A 5 -8.44 -17.92 32.09
N ARG A 6 -9.75 -18.10 31.83
CA ARG A 6 -10.73 -18.48 32.85
C ARG A 6 -10.75 -19.98 33.15
N SER A 7 -10.11 -20.81 32.34
CA SER A 7 -10.04 -22.26 32.58
C SER A 7 -9.04 -22.65 33.65
N ASP A 8 -8.08 -21.77 33.98
CA ASP A 8 -7.11 -21.96 35.07
C ASP A 8 -6.95 -20.65 35.88
N PRO A 9 -7.45 -20.60 37.13
CA PRO A 9 -7.32 -19.41 37.99
C PRO A 9 -5.85 -19.04 38.29
N GLY A 10 -4.91 -19.98 38.17
CA GLY A 10 -3.49 -19.74 38.31
C GLY A 10 -2.89 -18.89 37.17
N LEU A 11 -3.46 -18.95 35.97
CA LEU A 11 -2.98 -18.17 34.82
C LEU A 11 -3.19 -16.66 35.02
N VAL A 12 -4.36 -16.28 35.56
CA VAL A 12 -4.68 -14.87 35.83
C VAL A 12 -3.69 -14.26 36.84
N ARG A 13 -3.22 -15.04 37.82
CA ARG A 13 -2.23 -14.59 38.80
C ARG A 13 -0.82 -14.45 38.22
N ARG A 14 -0.43 -15.30 37.24
CA ARG A 14 0.90 -15.26 36.61
C ARG A 14 0.99 -14.24 35.47
N PHE A 15 -0.13 -13.86 34.87
CA PHE A 15 -0.22 -12.86 33.81
C PHE A 15 -1.17 -11.71 34.20
N PRO A 16 -0.82 -10.90 35.22
CA PRO A 16 -1.69 -9.85 35.75
C PRO A 16 -1.88 -8.68 34.77
N SER A 17 -0.90 -8.43 33.89
CA SER A 17 -0.95 -7.35 32.91
C SER A 17 -1.58 -7.83 31.61
N VAL A 18 -2.68 -7.21 31.22
CA VAL A 18 -3.32 -7.43 29.92
C VAL A 18 -2.98 -6.26 29.00
N ILE A 19 -2.23 -6.55 27.94
CA ILE A 19 -1.96 -5.58 26.88
C ILE A 19 -3.01 -5.77 25.79
N HIS A 20 -3.78 -4.72 25.50
CA HIS A 20 -4.70 -4.71 24.37
C HIS A 20 -3.98 -4.20 23.13
N LEU A 21 -3.86 -5.06 22.12
CA LEU A 21 -3.33 -4.69 20.81
C LEU A 21 -4.53 -4.44 19.89
N GLY A 22 -4.69 -3.18 19.48
CA GLY A 22 -5.75 -2.79 18.55
C GLY A 22 -5.53 -3.32 17.14
N ASP A 23 -6.58 -3.28 16.34
CA ASP A 23 -6.49 -3.59 14.93
C ASP A 23 -5.85 -2.45 14.14
N TYR A 24 -4.96 -2.81 13.22
CA TYR A 24 -4.41 -1.84 12.29
C TYR A 24 -5.48 -1.34 11.33
N THR A 25 -5.41 -0.05 11.02
CA THR A 25 -6.14 0.57 9.93
C THR A 25 -5.66 0.04 8.58
N SER A 26 -6.46 0.22 7.53
CA SER A 26 -6.07 -0.18 6.18
C SER A 26 -4.80 0.53 5.68
N HIS A 27 -4.57 1.78 6.09
CA HIS A 27 -3.36 2.54 5.79
C HIS A 27 -2.13 2.01 6.53
N GLU A 28 -2.27 1.64 7.79
CA GLU A 28 -1.17 1.01 8.53
C GLU A 28 -0.83 -0.35 7.91
N LEU A 29 -1.83 -1.13 7.51
CA LEU A 29 -1.62 -2.41 6.82
C LEU A 29 -0.93 -2.23 5.46
N SER A 30 -1.28 -1.22 4.66
CA SER A 30 -0.57 -0.94 3.41
C SER A 30 0.88 -0.52 3.65
N SER A 31 1.14 0.23 4.71
CA SER A 31 2.50 0.63 5.11
C SER A 31 3.34 -0.55 5.61
N ILE A 32 2.73 -1.45 6.39
CA ILE A 32 3.34 -2.71 6.81
C ILE A 32 3.63 -3.59 5.59
N ALA A 33 2.72 -3.65 4.61
CA ALA A 33 2.93 -4.40 3.36
C ALA A 33 4.12 -3.83 2.57
N ARG A 34 4.20 -2.51 2.40
CA ARG A 34 5.33 -1.83 1.75
C ARG A 34 6.66 -2.13 2.47
N THR A 35 6.67 -2.01 3.79
CA THR A 35 7.85 -2.31 4.62
C THR A 35 8.25 -3.79 4.50
N THR A 36 7.27 -4.69 4.50
CA THR A 36 7.51 -6.12 4.34
C THR A 36 8.11 -6.43 2.96
N ALA A 37 7.56 -5.87 1.89
CA ALA A 37 8.07 -6.01 0.53
C ALA A 37 9.54 -5.55 0.42
N ALA A 38 9.85 -4.36 0.97
CA ALA A 38 11.19 -3.79 0.92
C ALA A 38 12.20 -4.57 1.78
N CYS A 39 11.87 -4.80 3.06
CA CYS A 39 12.83 -5.34 4.03
C CYS A 39 13.00 -6.86 3.92
N LYS A 40 11.94 -7.62 3.60
CA LYS A 40 12.03 -9.08 3.51
C LYS A 40 12.35 -9.59 2.12
N TYR A 41 11.86 -8.92 1.09
CA TYR A 41 11.91 -9.44 -0.28
C TYR A 41 12.68 -8.54 -1.25
N GLY A 42 13.15 -7.36 -0.82
CA GLY A 42 13.87 -6.41 -1.68
C GLY A 42 13.01 -5.81 -2.79
N LEU A 43 11.68 -5.85 -2.65
CA LEU A 43 10.72 -5.36 -3.63
C LEU A 43 10.29 -3.93 -3.30
N ARG A 44 10.03 -3.14 -4.34
CA ARG A 44 9.55 -1.76 -4.26
C ARG A 44 8.12 -1.68 -4.76
N PHE A 45 7.36 -0.77 -4.18
CA PHE A 45 6.03 -0.43 -4.68
C PHE A 45 6.17 0.59 -5.80
N SER A 46 5.37 0.44 -6.84
CA SER A 46 5.13 1.51 -7.82
C SER A 46 4.44 2.71 -7.18
N ASP A 47 4.55 3.86 -7.84
CA ASP A 47 3.96 5.10 -7.36
C ASP A 47 2.45 4.98 -7.18
N GLY A 48 1.94 5.53 -6.08
CA GLY A 48 0.51 5.47 -5.73
C GLY A 48 -0.02 4.09 -5.29
N LEU A 49 0.77 3.02 -5.38
CA LEU A 49 0.32 1.67 -5.02
C LEU A 49 -0.08 1.55 -3.55
N GLU A 50 0.64 2.20 -2.63
CA GLU A 50 0.36 2.11 -1.19
C GLU A 50 -1.06 2.61 -0.86
N LEU A 51 -1.48 3.74 -1.44
CA LEU A 51 -2.82 4.29 -1.25
C LEU A 51 -3.89 3.38 -1.87
N ARG A 52 -3.66 2.90 -3.10
CA ARG A 52 -4.59 1.98 -3.76
C ARG A 52 -4.73 0.66 -3.00
N LEU A 53 -3.64 0.19 -2.40
CA LEU A 53 -3.67 -1.00 -1.55
C LEU A 53 -4.45 -0.74 -0.25
N ALA A 54 -4.31 0.43 0.37
CA ALA A 54 -5.12 0.80 1.53
C ALA A 54 -6.62 0.80 1.20
N ASP A 55 -7.01 1.35 0.05
CA ASP A 55 -8.41 1.34 -0.42
C ASP A 55 -8.90 -0.08 -0.72
N HIS A 56 -8.06 -0.90 -1.34
CA HIS A 56 -8.37 -2.30 -1.61
C HIS A 56 -8.54 -3.13 -0.32
N ILE A 57 -7.69 -2.91 0.68
CA ILE A 57 -7.79 -3.54 2.00
C ILE A 57 -9.09 -3.12 2.69
N ARG A 58 -9.41 -1.83 2.66
CA ARG A 58 -10.64 -1.29 3.25
C ARG A 58 -11.90 -1.89 2.62
N THR A 59 -11.91 -2.09 1.30
CA THR A 59 -13.10 -2.57 0.57
C THR A 59 -13.24 -4.08 0.58
N ASN A 60 -12.14 -4.82 0.39
CA ASN A 60 -12.19 -6.26 0.15
C ASN A 60 -11.74 -7.12 1.35
N HIS A 61 -10.99 -6.55 2.30
CA HIS A 61 -10.38 -7.30 3.40
C HIS A 61 -10.79 -6.83 4.80
N ALA A 62 -11.76 -5.91 4.91
CA ALA A 62 -12.21 -5.37 6.20
C ALA A 62 -12.60 -6.46 7.22
N ALA A 63 -13.26 -7.52 6.76
CA ALA A 63 -13.69 -8.64 7.60
C ALA A 63 -12.52 -9.53 8.09
N ASP A 64 -11.34 -9.42 7.48
CA ASP A 64 -10.16 -10.22 7.79
C ASP A 64 -9.17 -9.49 8.70
N ILE A 65 -9.23 -8.16 8.78
CA ILE A 65 -8.42 -7.33 9.67
C ILE A 65 -8.45 -7.85 11.13
N PRO A 66 -9.61 -8.03 11.79
CA PRO A 66 -9.63 -8.48 13.20
C PRO A 66 -9.15 -9.92 13.40
N LYS A 67 -9.08 -10.73 12.32
CA LYS A 67 -8.67 -12.13 12.40
C LYS A 67 -7.17 -12.29 12.19
N ARG A 68 -6.58 -11.43 11.36
CA ARG A 68 -5.23 -11.60 10.81
C ARG A 68 -4.31 -10.44 11.13
N ASN A 69 -4.85 -9.23 11.25
CA ASN A 69 -4.13 -8.02 11.65
C ASN A 69 -2.84 -7.89 10.78
N ALA A 70 -1.64 -7.68 11.33
CA ALA A 70 -0.40 -7.57 10.54
C ALA A 70 -0.13 -8.77 9.60
N SER A 71 -0.58 -9.99 9.93
CA SER A 71 -0.39 -11.15 9.04
C SER A 71 -1.17 -11.03 7.73
N LEU A 72 -2.22 -10.20 7.68
CA LEU A 72 -2.94 -9.90 6.44
C LEU A 72 -2.00 -9.21 5.44
N ALA A 73 -1.29 -8.17 5.88
CA ALA A 73 -0.36 -7.41 5.04
C ALA A 73 0.75 -8.31 4.47
N VAL A 74 1.33 -9.19 5.30
CA VAL A 74 2.36 -10.14 4.87
C VAL A 74 1.84 -11.09 3.79
N CYS A 75 0.68 -11.71 4.01
CA CYS A 75 0.14 -12.64 3.03
C CYS A 75 -0.31 -11.98 1.73
N LEU A 76 -0.74 -10.71 1.77
CA LEU A 76 -1.03 -9.95 0.55
C LEU A 76 0.24 -9.75 -0.28
N VAL A 77 1.37 -9.43 0.35
CA VAL A 77 2.67 -9.33 -0.33
C VAL A 77 3.10 -10.67 -0.90
N GLU A 78 2.98 -11.76 -0.14
CA GLU A 78 3.31 -13.11 -0.63
C GLU A 78 2.46 -13.52 -1.83
N ALA A 79 1.16 -13.24 -1.79
CA ALA A 79 0.28 -13.46 -2.93
C ALA A 79 0.67 -12.59 -4.14
N ALA A 80 1.06 -11.33 -3.89
CA ALA A 80 1.50 -10.42 -4.94
C ALA A 80 2.81 -10.87 -5.60
N MET A 81 3.75 -11.44 -4.85
CA MET A 81 4.97 -12.03 -5.41
C MET A 81 4.67 -13.18 -6.37
N ASN A 82 3.69 -14.03 -6.06
CA ASN A 82 3.28 -15.11 -6.96
C ASN A 82 2.69 -14.57 -8.27
N ARG A 83 1.94 -13.47 -8.20
CA ARG A 83 1.41 -12.79 -9.40
C ARG A 83 2.49 -12.07 -10.20
N LEU A 84 3.44 -11.42 -9.52
CA LEU A 84 4.63 -10.83 -10.13
C LEU A 84 5.43 -11.88 -10.90
N ALA A 85 5.73 -13.03 -10.28
CA ALA A 85 6.45 -14.12 -10.94
C ALA A 85 5.70 -14.59 -12.21
N SER A 86 4.39 -14.79 -12.10
CA SER A 86 3.54 -15.17 -13.23
C SER A 86 3.55 -14.13 -14.36
N ARG A 87 3.52 -12.83 -14.00
CA ARG A 87 3.60 -11.71 -14.94
C ARG A 87 4.93 -11.70 -15.68
N LEU A 88 6.05 -11.84 -14.97
CA LEU A 88 7.39 -11.83 -15.57
C LEU A 88 7.60 -12.96 -16.57
N VAL A 89 7.09 -14.16 -16.27
CA VAL A 89 7.13 -15.30 -17.21
C VAL A 89 6.32 -15.01 -18.47
N LYS A 90 5.12 -14.43 -18.34
CA LYS A 90 4.30 -14.07 -19.50
C LYS A 90 4.97 -13.01 -20.38
N GLU A 91 5.62 -12.04 -19.75
CA GLU A 91 6.30 -10.94 -20.44
C GLU A 91 7.61 -11.36 -21.11
N SER A 92 8.37 -12.28 -20.50
CA SER A 92 9.63 -12.79 -21.08
C SER A 92 9.40 -13.60 -22.36
N VAL A 93 8.29 -14.35 -22.44
CA VAL A 93 7.87 -15.04 -23.67
C VAL A 93 7.52 -14.06 -24.79
N THR A 94 7.06 -12.85 -24.44
CA THR A 94 6.60 -11.84 -25.41
C THR A 94 7.71 -10.87 -25.84
N SER A 95 8.68 -10.58 -24.95
CA SER A 95 9.71 -9.56 -25.15
C SER A 95 11.09 -10.16 -25.42
N ALA A 96 11.40 -10.46 -26.68
CA ALA A 96 12.70 -11.03 -27.10
C ALA A 96 13.88 -10.02 -27.10
N ARG A 97 13.66 -8.74 -26.74
CA ARG A 97 14.65 -7.66 -26.94
C ARG A 97 14.64 -6.57 -25.87
N SER A 98 14.39 -6.91 -24.61
CA SER A 98 14.41 -5.94 -23.51
C SER A 98 15.83 -5.80 -22.92
N GLU A 99 16.23 -4.56 -22.65
CA GLU A 99 17.47 -4.27 -21.92
C GLU A 99 17.44 -4.87 -20.50
N THR A 100 18.59 -5.35 -20.03
CA THR A 100 18.75 -6.03 -18.72
C THR A 100 18.33 -5.13 -17.55
N SER A 101 18.62 -3.83 -17.63
CA SER A 101 18.22 -2.84 -16.63
C SER A 101 16.69 -2.79 -16.46
N THR A 102 15.96 -2.72 -17.57
CA THR A 102 14.49 -2.68 -17.60
C THR A 102 13.88 -3.95 -17.02
N ILE A 103 14.50 -5.11 -17.26
CA ILE A 103 14.05 -6.40 -16.72
C ILE A 103 14.20 -6.41 -15.19
N LEU A 104 15.33 -5.96 -14.67
CA LEU A 104 15.59 -5.91 -13.22
C LEU A 104 14.64 -4.95 -12.50
N THR A 105 14.38 -3.77 -13.08
CA THR A 105 13.42 -2.81 -12.51
C THR A 105 12.01 -3.42 -12.46
N ARG A 106 11.57 -4.11 -13.52
CA ARG A 106 10.26 -4.79 -13.54
C ARG A 106 10.18 -5.94 -12.55
N ALA A 107 11.25 -6.70 -12.38
CA ALA A 107 11.32 -7.81 -11.46
C ALA A 107 11.36 -7.39 -9.99
N SER A 108 11.80 -6.16 -9.70
CA SER A 108 11.88 -5.59 -8.35
C SER A 108 10.73 -4.65 -8.00
N THR A 109 9.77 -4.42 -8.92
CA THR A 109 8.65 -3.48 -8.72
C THR A 109 7.30 -4.18 -8.73
N LEU A 110 6.56 -4.07 -7.61
CA LEU A 110 5.17 -4.48 -7.49
C LEU A 110 4.23 -3.39 -8.00
N ILE A 111 3.19 -3.81 -8.71
CA ILE A 111 2.14 -2.93 -9.24
C ILE A 111 0.77 -3.35 -8.72
N ALA A 112 -0.23 -2.49 -8.91
CA ALA A 112 -1.62 -2.71 -8.49
C ALA A 112 -2.17 -4.08 -8.93
N ALA A 113 -1.88 -4.49 -10.16
CA ALA A 113 -2.30 -5.78 -10.71
C ALA A 113 -1.77 -6.99 -9.92
N ASP A 114 -0.58 -6.90 -9.30
CA ASP A 114 -0.03 -8.00 -8.48
C ASP A 114 -0.86 -8.24 -7.22
N PHE A 115 -1.53 -7.20 -6.72
CA PHE A 115 -2.46 -7.27 -5.60
C PHE A 115 -3.90 -7.59 -6.04
N GLY A 116 -4.14 -7.79 -7.34
CA GLY A 116 -5.49 -7.98 -7.88
C GLY A 116 -6.31 -6.69 -7.90
N ILE A 117 -5.66 -5.53 -7.89
CA ILE A 117 -6.30 -4.22 -7.98
C ILE A 117 -6.39 -3.86 -9.46
N GLU A 118 -7.61 -3.83 -10.01
CA GLU A 118 -7.84 -3.43 -11.39
C GLU A 118 -7.42 -1.97 -11.61
N ALA A 119 -6.91 -1.67 -12.80
CA ALA A 119 -6.54 -0.33 -13.22
C ALA A 119 -7.79 0.51 -13.53
N GLU A 120 -8.64 0.74 -12.52
CA GLU A 120 -9.52 1.91 -12.57
C GLU A 120 -8.62 3.15 -12.47
N GLY A 121 -8.76 4.01 -13.47
CA GLY A 121 -7.81 5.06 -13.84
C GLY A 121 -7.14 5.73 -12.66
N ASP A 122 -5.82 5.64 -12.63
CA ASP A 122 -4.88 6.50 -11.92
C ASP A 122 -5.50 7.39 -10.82
N SER A 123 -5.99 6.78 -9.74
CA SER A 123 -6.55 7.50 -8.58
C SER A 123 -5.52 8.49 -8.00
N SER A 124 -4.22 8.28 -8.24
CA SER A 124 -3.16 9.24 -7.88
C SER A 124 -3.14 10.45 -8.81
N ALA A 125 -3.18 10.27 -10.14
CA ALA A 125 -3.30 11.41 -11.05
C ALA A 125 -4.66 12.11 -10.94
N ASP A 126 -5.74 11.38 -10.66
CA ASP A 126 -7.08 11.94 -10.51
C ASP A 126 -7.24 12.65 -9.15
N ALA A 127 -6.68 12.11 -8.07
CA ALA A 127 -6.58 12.81 -6.79
C ALA A 127 -5.66 14.03 -6.89
N ARG A 128 -4.52 13.92 -7.57
CA ARG A 128 -3.62 15.07 -7.83
C ARG A 128 -4.35 16.14 -8.64
N ARG A 129 -5.04 15.75 -9.72
CA ARG A 129 -5.86 16.65 -10.54
C ARG A 129 -7.00 17.30 -9.76
N THR A 130 -7.64 16.54 -8.86
CA THR A 130 -8.71 17.04 -7.98
C THR A 130 -8.17 18.05 -6.97
N VAL A 131 -7.03 17.76 -6.34
CA VAL A 131 -6.37 18.68 -5.40
C VAL A 131 -5.91 19.95 -6.11
N LEU A 132 -5.35 19.85 -7.31
CA LEU A 132 -4.96 21.01 -8.11
C LEU A 132 -6.16 21.85 -8.53
N ALA A 133 -7.24 21.22 -8.99
CA ALA A 133 -8.48 21.91 -9.29
C ALA A 133 -9.06 22.63 -8.05
N ALA A 134 -8.95 22.04 -6.86
CA ALA A 134 -9.40 22.67 -5.61
C ALA A 134 -8.50 23.86 -5.21
N ILE A 135 -7.19 23.78 -5.45
CA ILE A 135 -6.25 24.89 -5.24
C ILE A 135 -6.54 26.04 -6.22
N GLU A 136 -6.82 25.72 -7.49
CA GLU A 136 -7.20 26.71 -8.51
C GLU A 136 -8.50 27.44 -8.17
N ALA A 137 -9.48 26.73 -7.63
CA ALA A 137 -10.80 27.24 -7.24
C ALA A 137 -10.83 28.05 -5.92
N LEU A 138 -9.69 28.27 -5.26
CA LEU A 138 -9.63 29.09 -4.05
C LEU A 138 -10.04 30.55 -4.33
N PRO A 139 -10.76 31.20 -3.41
CA PRO A 139 -11.16 32.60 -3.54
C PRO A 139 -9.95 33.55 -3.57
N ASP A 140 -10.11 34.70 -4.22
CA ASP A 140 -9.01 35.65 -4.51
C ASP A 140 -8.27 36.16 -3.26
N GLU A 141 -8.93 36.16 -2.10
CA GLU A 141 -8.34 36.50 -0.80
C GLU A 141 -7.15 35.58 -0.42
N LEU A 142 -7.09 34.38 -1.00
CA LEU A 142 -6.04 33.37 -0.79
C LEU A 142 -5.10 33.22 -2.00
N ALA A 143 -5.16 34.15 -2.97
CA ALA A 143 -4.31 34.13 -4.16
C ALA A 143 -2.79 33.99 -3.89
N PRO A 144 -2.21 34.65 -2.86
CA PRO A 144 -0.78 34.48 -2.56
C PRO A 144 -0.43 33.03 -2.16
N GLY A 145 -1.34 32.36 -1.45
CA GLY A 145 -1.17 30.96 -1.05
C GLY A 145 -1.31 29.99 -2.23
N ARG A 146 -2.26 30.25 -3.15
CA ARG A 146 -2.45 29.49 -4.38
C ARG A 146 -1.19 29.51 -5.26
N GLU A 147 -0.65 30.71 -5.51
CA GLU A 147 0.56 30.88 -6.34
C GLU A 147 1.78 30.18 -5.74
N MET A 148 1.93 30.22 -4.42
CA MET A 148 3.01 29.52 -3.72
C MET A 148 2.90 28.00 -3.89
N LEU A 149 1.70 27.43 -3.73
CA LEU A 149 1.48 25.97 -3.86
C LEU A 149 1.68 25.48 -5.29
N LEU A 150 1.18 26.21 -6.29
CA LEU A 150 1.41 25.89 -7.71
C LEU A 150 2.89 26.03 -8.09
N GLY A 151 3.58 27.02 -7.55
CA GLY A 151 5.02 27.21 -7.77
C GLY A 151 5.90 26.10 -7.18
N ILE A 152 5.48 25.51 -6.05
CA ILE A 152 6.14 24.33 -5.47
C ILE A 152 5.92 23.10 -6.37
N GLU A 153 4.72 22.93 -6.92
CA GLU A 153 4.44 21.83 -7.84
C GLU A 153 5.27 21.92 -9.12
N ALA A 154 5.34 23.10 -9.74
CA ALA A 154 6.12 23.31 -10.96
C ALA A 154 7.61 22.98 -10.78
N ARG A 155 8.15 23.19 -9.58
CA ARG A 155 9.53 22.83 -9.23
C ARG A 155 9.73 21.33 -9.01
N LEU A 156 8.71 20.63 -8.51
CA LEU A 156 8.76 19.18 -8.28
C LEU A 156 8.65 18.36 -9.58
N GLN A 157 8.15 18.95 -10.68
CA GLN A 157 8.08 18.28 -12.00
C GLN A 157 9.39 18.35 -12.82
N LEU A 158 10.41 19.08 -12.33
CA LEU A 158 11.68 19.30 -13.02
C LEU A 158 12.81 18.32 -12.61
N HIS A 159 12.49 17.30 -11.81
CA HIS A 159 13.40 16.25 -11.34
C HIS A 159 12.83 14.86 -11.66
#